data_AF-A0A7D6V1Y4-F1
#
_entry.id   AF-A0A7D6V1Y4-F1
#
_cell.length_a   1.000
_cell.length_b   1.000
_cell.length_c   1.000
_cell.angle_alpha   90.00
_cell.angle_beta   90.00
_cell.angle_gamma   90.00
#
_symmetry.space_group_name_H-M   'P 1'
#
loop_
_entity.id
_entity.type
_entity.pdbx_description
1 polymer ?
#
loop_
_entity_poly.entity_id
_entity_poly.type
_entity_poly.pdbx_seq_one_letter_code
_entity_poly.pdbx_strand_id
1 'polypeptide(L)'
;MIRRRIDGLILASQQAPIMLGMAEFFLPTGQNFYDIEAVSPCTTHVIKKTDFMTVVNRDQLWESVAVVEAYIIQVMSQRDRLITSRSATDMVWGHLELLQQEPEEIRQRISAAQYIRDRTGLSRSTVMDTLARLKRQGAIQLQRGHLVCICID
;
A
#
# COMPACT_ATOMS: atom_id res chain seq x y z
N MET A 1 -1.89 7.84 -2.84
CA MET A 1 -0.76 6.88 -2.81
C MET A 1 0.30 7.41 -1.86
N ILE A 2 0.91 6.53 -1.06
CA ILE A 2 1.95 6.89 -0.09
C ILE A 2 3.28 6.34 -0.61
N ARG A 3 4.23 7.22 -0.91
CA ARG A 3 5.54 6.87 -1.48
C ARG A 3 6.65 7.15 -0.50
N ARG A 4 7.54 6.20 -0.26
CA ARG A 4 8.74 6.39 0.56
C ARG A 4 9.75 7.25 -0.18
N ARG A 5 10.27 8.30 0.47
CA ARG A 5 11.18 9.25 -0.19
C ARG A 5 12.54 8.68 -0.55
N ILE A 6 13.10 7.83 0.33
CA ILE A 6 14.50 7.39 0.21
C ILE A 6 14.76 6.54 -1.04
N ASP A 7 13.77 5.82 -1.53
CA ASP A 7 13.91 4.86 -2.64
C ASP A 7 12.72 4.85 -3.61
N GLY A 8 11.71 5.69 -3.39
CA GLY A 8 10.55 5.83 -4.26
C GLY A 8 9.56 4.68 -4.17
N LEU A 9 9.72 3.73 -3.24
CA LEU A 9 8.79 2.60 -3.11
C LEU A 9 7.41 3.07 -2.68
N ILE A 10 6.38 2.53 -3.32
CA ILE A 10 4.99 2.75 -2.95
C ILE A 10 4.70 1.89 -1.72
N LEU A 11 4.44 2.55 -0.59
CA LEU A 11 4.17 1.91 0.69
C LEU A 11 2.72 1.44 0.80
N ALA A 12 1.79 2.22 0.22
CA ALA A 12 0.36 1.88 0.20
C ALA A 12 -0.40 2.67 -0.87
N SER A 13 -1.45 2.03 -1.39
CA SER A 13 -2.59 2.69 -2.02
C SER A 13 -3.68 2.84 -0.96
N GLN A 14 -4.33 3.99 -0.87
CA GLN A 14 -5.40 4.22 0.12
C GLN A 14 -6.53 4.98 -0.55
N GLN A 15 -7.75 4.71 -0.11
CA GLN A 15 -8.98 5.38 -0.56
C GLN A 15 -9.59 6.16 0.59
N ALA A 16 -10.44 7.13 0.25
CA ALA A 16 -11.21 7.84 1.25
C ALA A 16 -12.29 6.92 1.87
N PRO A 17 -12.64 7.10 3.15
CA PRO A 17 -12.03 8.04 4.10
C PRO A 17 -10.74 7.47 4.72
N ILE A 18 -9.70 8.31 4.83
CA ILE A 18 -8.48 7.97 5.59
C ILE A 18 -7.88 9.21 6.23
N MET A 19 -7.33 9.05 7.44
CA MET A 19 -6.53 10.06 8.12
C MET A 19 -5.08 9.60 8.18
N LEU A 20 -4.16 10.50 7.81
CA LEU A 20 -2.73 10.23 7.73
C LEU A 20 -1.97 11.32 8.48
N GLY A 21 -0.75 11.00 8.93
CA GLY A 21 0.16 11.97 9.55
C GLY A 21 -0.06 12.24 11.05
N MET A 22 -1.05 11.62 11.68
CA MET A 22 -1.32 11.77 13.13
C MET A 22 -0.16 11.31 14.01
N ALA A 23 0.60 10.29 13.60
CA ALA A 23 1.78 9.84 14.32
C ALA A 23 2.77 10.99 14.61
N GLU A 24 2.95 11.92 13.66
CA GLU A 24 3.84 13.08 13.81
C GLU A 24 3.29 14.12 14.80
N PHE A 25 1.98 14.11 15.10
CA PHE A 25 1.42 14.92 16.18
C PHE A 25 1.90 14.42 17.54
N PHE A 26 1.95 13.11 17.75
CA PHE A 26 2.24 12.52 19.06
C PHE A 26 3.73 12.27 19.28
N LEU A 27 4.44 11.82 18.25
CA LEU A 27 5.86 11.53 18.28
C LEU A 27 6.53 12.20 17.08
N PRO A 28 6.79 13.51 17.16
CA PRO A 28 7.40 14.23 16.06
C PRO A 28 8.82 13.74 15.83
N THR A 29 9.08 13.27 14.61
CA THR A 29 10.41 12.84 14.17
C THR A 29 11.13 13.95 13.42
N GLY A 30 10.40 14.93 12.89
CA GLY A 30 10.93 15.95 11.98
C GLY A 30 11.38 15.37 10.64
N GLN A 31 11.11 14.08 10.38
CA GLN A 31 11.56 13.39 9.18
C GLN A 31 10.37 13.19 8.23
N ASN A 32 10.50 13.76 7.04
CA ASN A 32 9.52 13.56 5.96
C ASN A 32 9.79 12.21 5.28
N PHE A 33 9.34 11.12 5.91
CA PHE A 33 9.61 9.76 5.41
C PHE A 33 8.88 9.42 4.10
N TYR A 34 7.75 10.09 3.83
CA TYR A 34 6.89 9.77 2.71
C TYR A 34 6.26 10.99 2.03
N ASP A 35 5.97 10.83 0.75
CA ASP A 35 5.15 11.71 -0.07
C ASP A 35 3.74 11.14 -0.24
N ILE A 36 2.75 12.03 -0.29
CA ILE A 36 1.36 11.67 -0.58
C ILE A 36 1.01 12.19 -1.97
N GLU A 37 0.75 11.26 -2.89
CA GLU A 37 0.43 11.54 -4.29
C GLU A 37 -1.03 11.20 -4.59
N ALA A 38 -1.77 12.14 -5.17
CA ALA A 38 -3.09 11.88 -5.74
C ALA A 38 -2.95 11.09 -7.05
N VAL A 39 -3.61 9.93 -7.14
CA VAL A 39 -3.56 9.05 -8.33
C VAL A 39 -4.85 9.06 -9.16
N SER A 40 -5.86 9.75 -8.64
CA SER A 40 -7.17 10.06 -9.18
C SER A 40 -7.64 11.38 -8.55
N PRO A 41 -8.67 12.06 -9.10
CA PRO A 41 -9.26 13.23 -8.45
C PRO A 41 -9.64 12.92 -6.99
N CYS A 42 -9.14 13.71 -6.05
CA CYS A 42 -9.44 13.55 -4.63
C CYS A 42 -9.46 14.90 -3.92
N THR A 43 -10.19 14.96 -2.80
CA THR A 43 -10.22 16.10 -1.90
C THR A 43 -9.46 15.76 -0.63
N THR A 44 -8.58 16.67 -0.20
CA THR A 44 -7.78 16.51 1.02
C THR A 44 -8.05 17.68 1.96
N HIS A 45 -8.11 17.39 3.25
CA HIS A 45 -8.21 18.40 4.29
C HIS A 45 -7.00 18.29 5.22
N VAL A 46 -6.40 19.42 5.55
CA VAL A 46 -5.28 19.49 6.49
C VAL A 46 -5.77 20.16 7.77
N ILE A 47 -5.50 19.53 8.91
CA ILE A 47 -5.89 20.02 10.23
C ILE A 47 -4.62 20.27 11.04
N LYS A 48 -4.56 21.40 11.74
CA LYS A 48 -3.46 21.68 12.68
C LYS A 48 -3.60 20.77 13.90
N LYS A 49 -2.46 20.33 14.45
CA LYS A 49 -2.43 19.55 15.71
C LYS A 49 -3.27 20.22 16.82
N THR A 50 -3.18 21.54 16.97
CA THR A 50 -3.93 22.28 17.99
C THR A 50 -5.45 22.10 17.86
N ASP A 51 -5.95 22.18 16.64
CA ASP A 51 -7.38 22.12 16.34
C ASP A 51 -7.88 20.68 16.50
N PHE A 52 -7.09 19.72 16.01
CA PHE A 52 -7.33 18.29 16.20
C PHE A 52 -7.42 17.93 17.68
N MET A 53 -6.43 18.32 18.48
CA MET A 53 -6.39 18.02 19.92
C MET A 53 -7.53 18.69 20.69
N THR A 54 -7.95 19.89 20.26
CA THR A 54 -9.10 20.58 20.86
C THR A 54 -10.38 19.75 20.69
N VAL A 55 -10.63 19.24 19.48
CA VAL A 55 -11.81 18.41 19.19
C VAL A 55 -11.72 17.06 19.92
N VAL A 56 -10.56 16.38 19.84
CA VAL A 56 -10.36 15.07 20.49
C VAL A 56 -10.61 15.13 21.99
N ASN A 57 -10.10 16.17 22.66
CA ASN A 57 -10.27 16.32 24.11
C ASN A 57 -11.69 16.75 24.49
N ARG A 58 -12.30 17.68 23.74
CA ARG A 58 -13.67 18.14 24.01
C ARG A 58 -14.67 16.98 23.87
N ASP A 59 -14.51 16.18 22.81
CA ASP A 59 -15.48 15.15 22.42
C ASP A 59 -15.08 13.74 22.90
N GLN A 60 -14.01 13.62 23.69
CA GLN A 60 -13.51 12.36 24.26
C GLN A 60 -13.20 11.26 23.21
N LEU A 61 -12.59 11.65 22.09
CA LEU A 61 -12.41 10.78 20.91
C LEU A 61 -11.13 9.91 20.94
N TRP A 62 -10.48 9.75 22.09
CA TRP A 62 -9.21 9.04 22.17
C TRP A 62 -9.28 7.57 21.74
N GLU A 63 -10.42 6.91 21.97
CA GLU A 63 -10.66 5.56 21.44
C GLU A 63 -10.67 5.55 19.91
N SER A 64 -11.35 6.51 19.29
CA SER A 64 -11.38 6.64 17.82
C SER A 64 -9.99 6.91 17.25
N VAL A 65 -9.19 7.76 17.91
CA VAL A 65 -7.80 7.99 17.53
C VAL A 65 -6.98 6.71 17.61
N ALA A 66 -7.12 5.95 18.70
CA ALA A 66 -6.42 4.68 18.89
C ALA A 66 -6.81 3.64 17.83
N VAL A 67 -8.08 3.57 17.44
CA VAL A 67 -8.57 2.68 16.37
C VAL A 67 -7.93 3.04 15.03
N VAL A 68 -7.84 4.33 14.68
CA VAL A 68 -7.22 4.76 13.41
C VAL A 68 -5.72 4.44 13.40
N GLU A 69 -5.00 4.73 14.48
CA GLU A 69 -3.57 4.39 14.57
C GLU A 69 -3.34 2.86 14.56
N ALA A 70 -4.19 2.08 15.23
CA ALA A 70 -4.13 0.62 15.20
C ALA A 70 -4.33 0.06 13.78
N TYR A 71 -5.26 0.64 13.00
CA TYR A 71 -5.43 0.29 11.60
C TYR A 71 -4.16 0.58 10.78
N ILE A 72 -3.55 1.77 10.94
CA ILE A 72 -2.30 2.11 10.24
C ILE A 72 -1.16 1.14 10.62
N ILE A 73 -1.03 0.79 11.90
CA ILE A 73 -0.06 -0.19 12.38
C ILE A 73 -0.30 -1.56 11.74
N GLN A 74 -1.54 -2.02 11.63
CA GLN A 74 -1.88 -3.29 10.98
C GLN A 74 -1.51 -3.28 9.50
N VAL A 75 -1.84 -2.21 8.78
CA VAL A 75 -1.47 -2.04 7.36
C VAL A 75 0.06 -2.07 7.19
N MET A 76 0.80 -1.34 8.03
CA MET A 76 2.27 -1.36 8.02
C MET A 76 2.83 -2.75 8.33
N SER A 77 2.27 -3.46 9.32
CA SER A 77 2.70 -4.80 9.72
C SER A 77 2.47 -5.83 8.60
N GLN A 78 1.33 -5.74 7.90
CA GLN A 78 1.06 -6.59 6.75
C GLN A 78 2.06 -6.34 5.61
N ARG A 79 2.37 -5.07 5.33
CA ARG A 79 3.40 -4.71 4.35
C ARG A 79 4.77 -5.25 4.76
N ASP A 80 5.16 -5.08 6.02
CA ASP A 80 6.45 -5.54 6.52
C ASP A 80 6.59 -7.06 6.38
N ARG A 81 5.52 -7.82 6.62
CA ARG A 81 5.47 -9.26 6.34
C ARG A 81 5.69 -9.59 4.85
N LEU A 82 5.12 -8.80 3.93
CA LEU A 82 5.26 -9.04 2.49
C LEU A 82 6.68 -8.76 1.98
N ILE A 83 7.30 -7.68 2.44
CA ILE A 83 8.65 -7.29 2.02
C ILE A 83 9.76 -8.11 2.71
N THR A 84 9.48 -8.70 3.87
CA THR A 84 10.40 -9.62 4.57
C THR A 84 10.18 -11.10 4.22
N SER A 85 9.34 -11.37 3.21
CA SER A 85 9.03 -12.73 2.79
C SER A 85 10.29 -13.52 2.39
N ARG A 86 10.23 -14.85 2.60
CA ARG A 86 11.39 -15.74 2.53
C ARG A 86 11.93 -15.93 1.11
N SER A 87 11.14 -15.61 0.09
CA SER A 87 11.53 -15.74 -1.31
C SER A 87 10.89 -14.67 -2.20
N ALA A 88 11.53 -14.39 -3.34
CA ALA A 88 10.93 -13.52 -4.36
C ALA A 88 9.58 -14.04 -4.88
N THR A 89 9.35 -15.36 -4.86
CA THR A 89 8.06 -15.96 -5.23
C THR A 89 6.96 -15.53 -4.25
N ASP A 90 7.22 -15.65 -2.96
CA ASP A 90 6.26 -15.29 -1.91
C ASP A 90 5.95 -13.79 -1.94
N MET A 91 6.97 -12.96 -2.17
CA MET A 91 6.79 -11.52 -2.31
C MET A 91 5.92 -11.19 -3.52
N VAL A 92 6.21 -11.77 -4.68
CA VAL A 92 5.41 -11.59 -5.90
C VAL A 92 3.98 -12.05 -5.66
N TRP A 93 3.78 -13.23 -5.06
CA TRP A 93 2.46 -13.80 -4.79
C TRP A 93 1.62 -12.87 -3.90
N GLY A 94 2.15 -12.47 -2.75
CA GLY A 94 1.40 -11.59 -1.85
C GLY A 94 1.07 -10.22 -2.49
N HIS A 95 1.93 -9.71 -3.38
CA HIS A 95 1.61 -8.48 -4.12
C HIS A 95 0.58 -8.70 -5.23
N LEU A 96 0.47 -9.91 -5.79
CA LEU A 96 -0.63 -10.26 -6.70
C LEU A 96 -1.96 -10.34 -5.95
N GLU A 97 -1.97 -10.88 -4.72
CA GLU A 97 -3.16 -10.90 -3.86
C GLU A 97 -3.64 -9.48 -3.55
N LEU A 98 -2.71 -8.57 -3.21
CA LEU A 98 -3.04 -7.16 -3.05
C LEU A 98 -3.55 -6.54 -4.35
N LEU A 99 -2.91 -6.81 -5.50
CA LEU A 99 -3.35 -6.28 -6.78
C LEU A 99 -4.76 -6.78 -7.13
N GLN A 100 -5.13 -8.01 -6.79
CA GLN A 100 -6.48 -8.53 -7.02
C GLN A 100 -7.55 -7.78 -6.21
N GLN A 101 -7.19 -7.24 -5.05
CA GLN A 101 -8.07 -6.46 -4.18
C GLN A 101 -8.17 -4.98 -4.58
N GLU A 102 -7.29 -4.49 -5.45
CA GLU A 102 -7.36 -3.12 -5.96
C GLU A 102 -8.60 -2.92 -6.86
N PRO A 103 -9.14 -1.69 -6.93
CA PRO A 103 -10.24 -1.36 -7.84
C PRO A 103 -9.94 -1.74 -9.28
N GLU A 104 -10.99 -2.03 -10.02
CA GLU A 104 -10.88 -2.41 -11.43
C GLU A 104 -10.13 -1.36 -12.26
N GLU A 105 -10.37 -0.07 -12.00
CA GLU A 105 -9.70 1.03 -12.69
C GLU A 105 -8.17 1.00 -12.48
N ILE A 106 -7.71 0.54 -11.32
CA ILE A 106 -6.28 0.35 -11.04
C ILE A 106 -5.78 -0.90 -11.75
N ARG A 107 -6.47 -2.04 -11.61
CA ARG A 107 -6.07 -3.33 -12.21
C ARG A 107 -5.96 -3.27 -13.73
N GLN A 108 -6.83 -2.50 -14.39
CA GLN A 108 -6.80 -2.27 -15.83
C GLN A 108 -5.69 -1.29 -16.27
N ARG A 109 -5.24 -0.38 -15.39
CA ARG A 109 -4.25 0.65 -15.73
C ARG A 109 -2.80 0.18 -15.52
N ILE A 110 -2.54 -0.63 -14.50
CA ILE A 110 -1.19 -1.06 -14.14
C ILE A 110 -0.94 -2.53 -14.49
N SER A 111 0.21 -2.84 -15.07
CA SER A 111 0.62 -4.24 -15.25
C SER A 111 1.01 -4.87 -13.92
N ALA A 112 0.83 -6.19 -13.78
CA ALA A 112 1.25 -6.92 -12.60
C ALA A 112 2.74 -6.69 -12.29
N ALA A 113 3.59 -6.73 -13.31
CA ALA A 113 5.03 -6.51 -13.16
C ALA A 113 5.36 -5.11 -12.62
N GLN A 114 4.68 -4.07 -13.13
CA GLN A 114 4.88 -2.71 -12.65
C GLN A 114 4.39 -2.55 -11.20
N TYR A 115 3.19 -3.06 -10.89
CA TYR A 115 2.63 -2.99 -9.53
C TYR A 115 3.56 -3.60 -8.48
N ILE A 116 4.12 -4.77 -8.78
CA ILE A 116 5.07 -5.47 -7.90
C ILE A 116 6.36 -4.68 -7.76
N ARG A 117 6.98 -4.26 -8.86
CA ARG A 117 8.26 -3.53 -8.83
C ARG A 117 8.16 -2.19 -8.11
N ASP A 118 7.04 -1.52 -8.21
CA ASP A 118 6.81 -0.25 -7.54
C ASP A 118 6.68 -0.37 -6.02
N ARG A 119 6.38 -1.57 -5.52
CA ARG A 119 6.11 -1.86 -4.10
C ARG A 119 7.16 -2.79 -3.48
N THR A 120 8.11 -3.25 -4.28
CA THR A 120 9.15 -4.19 -3.87
C THR A 120 10.53 -3.71 -4.34
N GLY A 121 11.59 -4.16 -3.68
CA GLY A 121 12.96 -3.98 -4.16
C GLY A 121 13.39 -4.99 -5.23
N LEU A 122 12.46 -5.76 -5.80
CA LEU A 122 12.81 -6.84 -6.74
C LEU A 122 13.26 -6.30 -8.09
N SER A 123 14.27 -6.94 -8.66
CA SER A 123 14.73 -6.63 -10.01
C SER A 123 13.65 -6.99 -11.05
N ARG A 124 13.71 -6.32 -12.22
CA ARG A 124 12.78 -6.58 -13.31
C ARG A 124 12.85 -8.04 -13.79
N SER A 125 14.04 -8.63 -13.89
CA SER A 125 14.19 -10.04 -14.30
C SER A 125 13.52 -10.98 -13.31
N THR A 126 13.79 -10.81 -12.00
CA THR A 126 13.21 -11.65 -10.95
C THR A 126 11.68 -11.63 -10.95
N VAL A 127 11.07 -10.45 -11.13
CA VAL A 127 9.61 -10.32 -11.22
C VAL A 127 9.07 -11.02 -12.47
N MET A 128 9.67 -10.78 -13.63
CA MET A 128 9.22 -11.37 -14.90
C MET A 128 9.35 -12.90 -14.90
N ASP A 129 10.47 -13.43 -14.41
CA ASP A 129 10.73 -14.87 -14.33
C ASP A 129 9.73 -15.56 -13.39
N THR A 130 9.39 -14.91 -12.28
CA THR A 130 8.40 -15.41 -11.32
C THR A 130 6.99 -15.40 -11.90
N LEU A 131 6.57 -14.29 -12.54
CA LEU A 131 5.27 -14.21 -13.22
C LEU A 131 5.15 -15.26 -14.33
N ALA A 132 6.21 -15.48 -15.11
CA ALA A 132 6.24 -16.50 -16.16
C ALA A 132 6.13 -17.93 -15.59
N ARG A 133 6.75 -18.19 -14.43
CA ARG A 133 6.62 -19.47 -13.73
C ARG A 133 5.20 -19.68 -13.22
N LEU A 134 4.62 -18.71 -12.50
CA LEU A 134 3.25 -18.79 -11.97
C LEU A 134 2.22 -18.97 -13.09
N LYS A 135 2.37 -18.26 -14.22
CA LYS A 135 1.52 -18.43 -15.39
C LYS A 135 1.61 -19.84 -15.99
N ARG A 136 2.82 -20.39 -16.12
CA ARG A 136 3.03 -21.77 -16.65
C ARG A 136 2.41 -22.84 -15.74
N GLN A 137 2.37 -22.59 -14.43
CA GLN A 137 1.74 -23.47 -13.46
C GLN A 137 0.21 -23.35 -13.45
N GLY A 138 -0.38 -22.42 -14.21
CA GLY A 138 -1.82 -22.17 -14.20
C GLY A 138 -2.32 -21.36 -13.01
N ALA A 139 -1.43 -20.98 -12.07
CA ALA A 139 -1.80 -20.32 -10.82
C ALA A 139 -2.31 -18.87 -11.00
N ILE A 140 -2.00 -18.23 -12.13
CA ILE A 140 -2.47 -16.88 -12.45
C ILE A 140 -2.85 -16.74 -13.93
N GLN A 141 -3.82 -15.89 -14.20
CA GLN A 141 -4.16 -15.46 -15.56
C GLN A 141 -3.72 -14.00 -15.78
N LEU A 142 -2.92 -13.78 -16.82
CA LEU A 142 -2.49 -12.46 -17.25
C LEU A 142 -2.96 -12.17 -18.69
N GLN A 143 -3.56 -11.01 -18.92
CA GLN A 143 -3.92 -10.52 -20.25
C GLN A 143 -3.17 -9.22 -20.54
N ARG A 144 -2.33 -9.22 -21.58
CA ARG A 144 -1.45 -8.08 -21.93
C ARG A 144 -0.62 -7.56 -20.74
N GLY A 145 -0.29 -8.42 -19.78
CA GLY A 145 0.47 -8.09 -18.58
C GLY A 145 -0.37 -7.64 -17.37
N HIS A 146 -1.68 -7.49 -17.52
CA HIS A 146 -2.61 -7.16 -16.43
C HIS A 146 -3.11 -8.44 -15.76
N LEU A 147 -3.26 -8.40 -14.42
CA LEU A 147 -3.80 -9.50 -13.64
C LEU A 147 -5.30 -9.62 -13.87
N VAL A 148 -5.74 -10.76 -14.41
CA VAL A 148 -7.17 -11.08 -14.58
C VAL A 148 -7.70 -11.75 -13.32
N CYS A 149 -7.04 -12.82 -12.89
CA CYS A 149 -7.33 -13.52 -11.65
C CYS A 149 -6.12 -14.31 -11.16
N ILE A 150 -6.12 -14.59 -9.86
CA ILE A 150 -5.38 -15.68 -9.25
C ILE A 150 -6.28 -16.91 -9.32
N CYS A 151 -5.81 -17.95 -10.00
CA CYS A 151 -6.51 -19.22 -10.16
C CYS A 151 -6.11 -20.10 -8.97
N ILE A 152 -6.95 -20.11 -7.94
CA ILE A 152 -6.81 -21.04 -6.82
C ILE A 152 -7.59 -22.29 -7.23
N ASP A 153 -6.93 -23.45 -7.20
CA ASP A 153 -7.62 -24.75 -7.19
C ASP A 153 -8.29 -24.97 -5.82
#